data_AF-A0A7J9THR1-F1
#
_entry.id   AF-A0A7J9THR1-F1
#
_cell.length_a   1.000
_cell.length_b   1.000
_cell.length_c   1.000
_cell.angle_alpha   90.00
_cell.angle_beta   90.00
_cell.angle_gamma   90.00
#
_symmetry.space_group_name_H-M   'P 1'
#
loop_
_entity.id
_entity.type
_entity.pdbx_description
1 polymer ?
#
loop_
_entity_poly.entity_id
_entity_poly.type
_entity_poly.pdbx_seq_one_letter_code
_entity_poly.pdbx_strand_id
1 'polypeptide(L)'
;MTSLIILGNKNRHTFANSIVAAHHKSLELFEKPFTDIFIIDSSESYTELHKETDWIDYIKNNDVSIEALTHRIIDVNPDIKPATKSIENFINFIQKIICVYPDKQNLIVDLTNSETYYYFLINTY
;
A
#
# COMPACT_ATOMS: atom_id res chain seq x y z
N MET A 1 9.91 11.16 -10.05
CA MET A 1 9.73 9.96 -9.23
C MET A 1 8.23 9.77 -9.07
N THR A 2 7.78 8.53 -9.17
CA THR A 2 6.40 8.18 -8.87
C THR A 2 6.45 7.23 -7.67
N SER A 3 5.56 7.40 -6.71
CA SER A 3 5.44 6.49 -5.58
C SER A 3 4.05 5.89 -5.51
N LEU A 4 3.97 4.73 -4.87
CA LEU A 4 2.74 4.01 -4.62
C LEU A 4 2.48 3.94 -3.11
N ILE A 5 1.28 4.30 -2.67
CA ILE A 5 0.75 3.92 -1.37
C ILE A 5 -0.26 2.80 -1.61
N ILE A 6 -0.06 1.65 -1.00
CA ILE A 6 -0.93 0.48 -1.18
C ILE A 6 -1.22 -0.22 0.14
N LEU A 7 -2.42 -0.79 0.26
CA LEU A 7 -2.79 -1.63 1.40
C LEU A 7 -2.25 -3.05 1.23
N GLY A 8 -1.73 -3.62 2.31
CA GLY A 8 -1.28 -5.02 2.36
C GLY A 8 -2.44 -5.99 2.21
N ASN A 9 -2.13 -7.20 1.71
CA ASN A 9 -3.09 -8.28 1.55
C ASN A 9 -2.44 -9.62 1.92
N LYS A 10 -3.14 -10.44 2.70
CA LYS A 10 -2.66 -11.79 3.06
C LYS A 10 -2.56 -12.69 1.85
N ASN A 11 -3.42 -12.48 0.86
CA ASN A 11 -3.28 -13.10 -0.44
C ASN A 11 -2.17 -12.39 -1.22
N ARG A 12 -0.97 -12.94 -1.12
CA ARG A 12 0.23 -12.43 -1.79
C ARG A 12 0.10 -12.33 -3.32
N HIS A 13 -0.70 -13.18 -3.96
CA HIS A 13 -0.93 -13.10 -5.40
C HIS A 13 -1.79 -11.89 -5.75
N THR A 14 -2.85 -11.64 -4.97
CA THR A 14 -3.66 -10.42 -5.09
C THR A 14 -2.78 -9.18 -4.86
N PHE A 15 -1.96 -9.21 -3.80
CA PHE A 15 -1.03 -8.13 -3.49
C PHE A 15 -0.08 -7.81 -4.65
N ALA A 16 0.57 -8.85 -5.19
CA ALA A 16 1.50 -8.70 -6.29
C ALA A 16 0.84 -8.16 -7.56
N ASN A 17 -0.35 -8.69 -7.89
CA ASN A 17 -1.12 -8.25 -9.04
C ASN A 17 -1.52 -6.77 -8.93
N SER A 18 -1.90 -6.30 -7.74
CA SER A 18 -2.21 -4.89 -7.52
C SER A 18 -1.01 -3.98 -7.74
N ILE A 19 0.19 -4.38 -7.29
CA ILE A 19 1.43 -3.62 -7.57
C ILE A 19 1.72 -3.55 -9.06
N VAL A 20 1.61 -4.68 -9.78
CA VAL A 20 1.82 -4.72 -11.24
C VAL A 20 0.80 -3.87 -11.98
N ALA A 21 -0.48 -3.95 -11.59
CA ALA A 21 -1.53 -3.13 -12.18
C ALA A 21 -1.30 -1.63 -11.94
N ALA A 22 -0.93 -1.26 -10.71
CA ALA A 22 -0.56 0.12 -10.39
C ALA A 22 0.66 0.58 -11.20
N HIS A 23 1.63 -0.30 -11.45
CA HIS A 23 2.84 0.03 -12.21
C HIS A 23 2.50 0.35 -13.66
N HIS A 24 1.70 -0.49 -14.32
CA HIS A 24 1.19 -0.21 -15.66
C HIS A 24 0.42 1.12 -15.69
N LYS A 25 -0.38 1.39 -14.66
CA LYS A 25 -1.12 2.65 -14.56
C LYS A 25 -0.19 3.86 -14.39
N SER A 26 0.92 3.72 -13.67
CA SER A 26 1.95 4.75 -13.53
C SER A 26 2.59 5.09 -14.87
N LEU A 27 2.94 4.07 -15.66
CA LEU A 27 3.51 4.26 -16.99
C LEU A 27 2.50 4.94 -17.93
N GLU A 28 1.22 4.58 -17.84
CA GLU A 28 0.15 5.20 -18.63
C GLU A 28 -0.07 6.67 -18.27
N LEU A 29 -0.14 7.01 -16.97
CA LEU A 29 -0.50 8.35 -16.51
C LEU A 29 0.68 9.32 -16.48
N PHE A 30 1.88 8.82 -16.20
CA PHE A 30 3.02 9.65 -15.84
C PHE A 30 4.27 9.37 -16.68
N GLU A 31 4.22 8.37 -17.56
CA GLU A 31 5.35 7.90 -18.37
C GLU A 31 6.59 7.55 -17.53
N LYS A 32 6.36 7.17 -16.26
CA LYS A 32 7.41 6.93 -15.26
C LYS A 32 7.08 5.71 -14.41
N PRO A 33 8.06 4.83 -14.12
CA PRO A 33 7.88 3.74 -13.18
C PRO A 33 7.83 4.25 -11.74
N PHE A 34 7.37 3.39 -10.82
CA PHE A 34 7.51 3.65 -9.38
C PHE A 34 8.95 3.52 -8.93
N THR A 35 9.34 4.35 -7.97
CA THR A 35 10.63 4.25 -7.27
C THR A 35 10.48 3.84 -5.81
N ASP A 36 9.33 4.14 -5.21
CA ASP A 36 9.06 3.88 -3.79
C ASP A 36 7.64 3.32 -3.62
N ILE A 37 7.54 2.24 -2.84
CA ILE A 37 6.26 1.61 -2.51
C ILE A 37 6.08 1.62 -0.99
N PHE A 38 5.08 2.37 -0.53
CA PHE A 38 4.65 2.44 0.85
C PHE A 38 3.50 1.45 1.06
N ILE A 39 3.74 0.44 1.87
CA ILE A 39 2.79 -0.64 2.14
C ILE A 39 2.23 -0.44 3.54
N ILE A 40 0.90 -0.31 3.63
CA ILE A 40 0.19 -0.26 4.91
C ILE A 40 -0.40 -1.63 5.18
N ASP A 41 0.21 -2.35 6.10
CA ASP A 41 -0.14 -3.72 6.43
C ASP A 41 -1.01 -3.80 7.69
N SER A 42 -1.84 -4.84 7.78
CA SER A 42 -2.22 -5.39 9.07
C SER A 42 -1.10 -6.32 9.58
N SER A 43 -1.07 -6.63 10.87
CA SER A 43 -0.11 -7.60 11.43
C SER A 43 -0.17 -8.94 10.69
N GLU A 44 -1.36 -9.32 10.24
CA GLU A 44 -1.58 -10.58 9.53
C GLU A 44 -1.13 -10.50 8.05
N SER A 45 -1.44 -9.42 7.32
CA SER A 45 -0.92 -9.26 5.95
C SER A 45 0.59 -9.17 5.93
N TYR A 46 1.18 -8.43 6.88
CA TYR A 46 2.63 -8.34 7.04
C TYR A 46 3.25 -9.73 7.24
N THR A 47 2.67 -10.52 8.15
CA THR A 47 3.14 -11.87 8.46
C THR A 47 3.10 -12.77 7.22
N GLU A 48 2.00 -12.78 6.47
CA GLU A 48 1.87 -13.61 5.27
C GLU A 48 2.83 -13.17 4.16
N LEU A 49 2.99 -11.87 3.91
CA LEU A 49 3.92 -11.35 2.91
C LEU A 49 5.39 -11.62 3.26
N HIS A 50 5.72 -11.80 4.54
CA HIS A 50 7.09 -12.11 5.00
C HIS A 50 7.37 -13.62 5.11
N LYS A 51 6.34 -14.47 5.16
CA LYS A 51 6.52 -15.93 5.19
C LYS A 51 6.97 -16.49 3.85
N GLU A 52 6.35 -16.04 2.77
CA GLU A 52 6.64 -16.48 1.41
C GLU A 52 6.91 -15.27 0.53
N THR A 53 8.07 -15.25 -0.13
CA THR A 53 8.57 -14.09 -0.90
C THR A 53 8.47 -14.30 -2.41
N ASP A 54 7.77 -15.34 -2.87
CA ASP A 54 7.52 -15.64 -4.29
C ASP A 54 6.85 -14.49 -5.05
N TRP A 55 6.02 -13.71 -4.34
CA TRP A 55 5.41 -12.50 -4.88
C TRP A 55 6.42 -11.42 -5.28
N ILE A 56 7.58 -11.34 -4.63
CA ILE A 56 8.65 -10.40 -4.97
C ILE A 56 9.21 -10.73 -6.35
N ASP A 57 9.44 -12.02 -6.62
CA ASP A 57 9.95 -12.48 -7.92
C ASP A 57 8.91 -12.27 -9.02
N TYR A 58 7.63 -12.49 -8.72
CA TYR A 58 6.55 -12.17 -9.66
C TYR A 58 6.55 -10.68 -10.05
N ILE A 59 6.67 -9.78 -9.08
CA ILE A 59 6.71 -8.33 -9.34
C ILE A 59 7.94 -7.95 -10.18
N LYS A 60 9.13 -8.50 -9.86
CA LYS A 60 10.36 -8.27 -10.64
C LYS A 60 10.25 -8.77 -12.08
N ASN A 61 9.63 -9.92 -12.29
CA ASN A 61 9.41 -10.49 -13.61
C ASN A 61 8.43 -9.68 -14.47
N ASN A 62 7.73 -8.71 -13.88
CA ASN A 62 6.86 -7.74 -14.56
C ASN A 62 7.50 -6.34 -14.62
N ASP A 63 8.84 -6.27 -14.65
CA ASP A 63 9.63 -5.04 -14.83
C ASP A 63 9.42 -3.96 -13.76
N VAL A 64 8.84 -4.33 -12.61
CA VAL A 64 8.69 -3.42 -11.48
C VAL A 64 9.95 -3.47 -10.63
N SER A 65 10.67 -2.35 -10.54
CA SER A 65 11.78 -2.22 -9.59
C SER A 65 11.24 -2.14 -8.16
N ILE A 66 11.85 -2.93 -7.27
CA ILE A 66 11.44 -3.08 -5.87
C ILE A 66 12.59 -2.65 -4.94
N GLU A 67 13.28 -1.57 -5.30
CA GLU A 67 14.44 -1.08 -4.55
C GLU A 67 14.09 -0.52 -3.17
N ALA A 68 12.88 0.04 -3.01
CA ALA A 68 12.42 0.63 -1.76
C ALA A 68 10.98 0.20 -1.42
N LEU A 69 10.87 -0.83 -0.57
CA LEU A 69 9.62 -1.17 0.13
C LEU A 69 9.65 -0.61 1.53
N THR A 70 8.68 0.24 1.86
CA THR A 70 8.48 0.74 3.21
C THR A 70 7.20 0.17 3.78
N HIS A 71 7.34 -0.78 4.70
CA HIS A 71 6.21 -1.38 5.40
C HIS A 71 5.82 -0.58 6.64
N ARG A 72 4.51 -0.44 6.87
CA ARG A 72 3.94 0.10 8.09
C ARG A 72 2.78 -0.75 8.55
N ILE A 73 2.93 -1.36 9.73
CA ILE A 73 1.87 -2.16 10.34
C ILE A 73 0.90 -1.23 11.08
N ILE A 74 -0.38 -1.26 10.70
CA ILE A 74 -1.49 -0.52 11.32
C ILE A 74 -2.70 -1.45 11.39
N ASP A 75 -2.91 -2.09 12.54
CA ASP A 75 -4.12 -2.89 12.76
C ASP A 75 -5.33 -1.97 13.00
N VAL A 76 -6.25 -1.97 12.03
CA VAL A 76 -7.53 -1.28 12.13
C VAL A 76 -8.54 -2.28 12.71
N ASN A 77 -8.80 -2.16 14.01
CA ASN A 77 -9.81 -2.97 14.67
C ASN A 77 -11.08 -2.12 14.91
N PRO A 78 -12.18 -2.36 14.17
CA PRO A 78 -13.42 -1.61 14.33
C PRO A 78 -14.15 -1.90 15.64
N ASP A 79 -13.84 -3.02 16.30
CA ASP A 79 -14.52 -3.48 17.52
C ASP A 79 -13.96 -2.81 18.78
N ILE A 80 -12.77 -2.21 18.71
CA ILE A 80 -12.18 -1.46 19.83
C ILE A 80 -12.69 -0.03 19.76
N LYS A 81 -13.62 0.32 20.66
CA LYS A 81 -14.03 1.70 20.85
C LYS A 81 -13.03 2.48 21.71
N PRO A 82 -12.65 3.70 21.31
CA PRO A 82 -13.03 4.32 20.05
C PRO A 82 -12.14 3.81 18.91
N ALA A 83 -12.75 3.42 17.79
CA ALA A 83 -12.03 3.06 16.57
C ALA A 83 -11.11 4.22 16.10
N THR A 84 -11.30 5.43 16.65
CA THR A 84 -10.61 6.67 16.33
C THR A 84 -9.09 6.57 16.36
N LYS A 85 -8.46 5.88 17.32
CA LYS A 85 -6.98 5.93 17.41
C LYS A 85 -6.27 5.17 16.28
N SER A 86 -6.83 4.03 15.83
CA SER A 86 -6.25 3.27 14.72
C SER A 86 -6.42 4.00 13.39
N ILE A 87 -7.59 4.63 13.20
CA ILE A 87 -7.93 5.48 12.06
C ILE A 87 -7.04 6.73 12.05
N GLU A 88 -6.87 7.39 13.19
CA GLU A 88 -5.97 8.53 13.35
C GLU A 88 -4.54 8.14 13.00
N ASN A 89 -4.06 6.98 13.44
CA ASN A 89 -2.73 6.48 13.09
C ASN A 89 -2.58 6.26 11.57
N PHE A 90 -3.61 5.72 10.92
CA PHE A 90 -3.65 5.56 9.48
C PHE A 90 -3.60 6.90 8.75
N ILE A 91 -4.47 7.84 9.12
CA ILE A 91 -4.52 9.19 8.55
C ILE A 91 -3.19 9.91 8.77
N ASN A 92 -2.65 9.89 9.99
CA ASN A 92 -1.38 10.52 10.33
C ASN A 92 -0.21 9.92 9.53
N PHE A 93 -0.25 8.63 9.23
CA PHE A 93 0.78 8.00 8.41
C PHE A 93 0.70 8.46 6.95
N ILE A 94 -0.49 8.45 6.35
CA ILE A 94 -0.71 8.97 4.99
C ILE A 94 -0.32 10.45 4.92
N GLN A 95 -0.76 11.26 5.89
CA GLN A 95 -0.39 12.67 5.97
C GLN A 95 1.12 12.86 6.05
N LYS A 96 1.85 12.05 6.83
CA LYS A 96 3.31 12.14 6.87
C LYS A 96 3.91 11.87 5.49
N ILE A 97 3.49 10.81 4.80
CA ILE A 97 3.98 10.51 3.45
C ILE A 97 3.70 11.69 2.53
N ILE A 98 2.46 12.19 2.49
CA ILE A 98 2.06 13.29 1.60
C ILE A 98 2.79 14.60 1.94
N CYS A 99 2.95 14.94 3.23
CA CYS A 99 3.58 16.20 3.65
C CYS A 99 5.09 16.25 3.43
N VAL A 100 5.79 15.11 3.44
CA VAL A 100 7.20 15.05 3.01
C VAL A 100 7.34 14.79 1.51
N TYR A 101 6.23 14.55 0.81
CA TYR A 101 6.23 14.34 -0.64
C TYR A 101 6.38 15.69 -1.35
N PRO A 102 7.42 15.90 -2.19
CA PRO A 102 7.60 17.18 -2.86
C PRO A 102 6.49 17.47 -3.86
N ASP A 103 6.09 18.74 -4.00
CA ASP A 103 5.02 19.25 -4.88
C ASP A 103 5.13 18.87 -6.39
N LYS A 104 6.20 18.19 -6.80
CA LYS A 104 6.49 17.79 -8.19
C LYS A 104 6.65 16.28 -8.40
N GLN A 105 6.25 15.47 -7.41
CA GLN A 105 6.29 14.02 -7.53
C GLN A 105 4.88 13.45 -7.77
N ASN A 106 4.80 12.38 -8.57
CA ASN A 106 3.54 11.72 -8.86
C ASN A 106 3.24 10.71 -7.75
N LEU A 107 1.98 10.58 -7.36
CA LEU A 107 1.55 9.67 -6.31
C LEU A 107 0.35 8.85 -6.79
N ILE A 108 0.44 7.53 -6.69
CA ILE A 108 -0.69 6.62 -6.84
C ILE A 108 -1.07 6.10 -5.46
N VAL A 109 -2.37 6.06 -5.18
CA VAL A 109 -2.91 5.52 -3.93
C VAL A 109 -3.90 4.41 -4.29
N ASP A 110 -3.55 3.16 -3.95
CA ASP A 110 -4.41 2.00 -4.12
C ASP A 110 -4.92 1.52 -2.75
N LEU A 111 -6.17 1.87 -2.45
CA LEU A 111 -6.87 1.43 -1.24
C LEU A 111 -7.83 0.25 -1.50
N THR A 112 -7.79 -0.35 -2.70
CA THR A 112 -8.69 -1.44 -3.09
C THR A 112 -8.16 -2.82 -2.70
N ASN A 113 -6.88 -2.91 -2.38
CA ASN A 113 -6.17 -4.15 -2.11
C ASN A 113 -6.36 -4.71 -0.68
N SER A 114 -7.17 -4.06 0.16
CA SER A 114 -7.34 -4.45 1.55
C SER A 114 -8.40 -5.52 1.80
N GLU A 115 -8.28 -6.19 2.93
CA GLU A 115 -9.39 -6.91 3.55
C GLU A 115 -10.43 -5.95 4.17
N THR A 116 -11.64 -6.46 4.39
CA THR A 116 -12.90 -5.76 4.74
C THR A 116 -12.79 -4.68 5.84
N TYR A 117 -11.78 -4.72 6.70
CA TYR A 117 -11.61 -3.75 7.78
C TYR A 117 -11.20 -2.34 7.31
N TYR A 118 -10.41 -2.23 6.24
CA TYR A 118 -10.14 -0.91 5.63
C TYR A 118 -11.28 -0.44 4.73
N TYR A 119 -12.17 -1.35 4.28
CA TYR A 119 -13.39 -0.95 3.57
C TYR A 119 -14.29 -0.07 4.45
N PHE A 120 -14.33 -0.30 5.77
CA PHE A 120 -15.04 0.58 6.70
C PHE A 120 -14.41 1.98 6.78
N LEU A 121 -13.09 2.12 6.63
CA LEU A 121 -12.43 3.43 6.60
C LEU A 121 -12.89 4.29 5.41
N ILE A 122 -13.13 3.67 4.27
CA ILE A 122 -13.50 4.35 3.02
C ILE A 122 -14.99 4.71 2.97
N ASN A 123 -15.84 3.99 3.72
CA ASN A 123 -17.31 4.16 3.67
C ASN A 123 -17.94 4.83 4.90
N THR A 124 -17.15 5.22 5.92
CA THR A 124 -17.68 5.80 7.17
C THR A 124 -17.57 7.33 7.24
N TYR A 125 -17.03 7.98 6.19
CA TYR A 125 -16.95 9.44 6.07
C TYR A 125 -17.57 9.92 4.76
#